data_AF-A0A1F9ZQV2-F1
#
_entry.id   AF-A0A1F9ZQV2-F1
#
_cell.length_a   1.000
_cell.length_b   1.000
_cell.length_c   1.000
_cell.angle_alpha   90.00
_cell.angle_beta   90.00
_cell.angle_gamma   90.00
#
_symmetry.space_group_name_H-M   'P 1'
#
loop_
_entity.id
_entity.type
_entity.pdbx_description
1 polymer ?
#
loop_
_entity_poly.entity_id
_entity_poly.type
_entity_poly.pdbx_seq_one_letter_code
_entity_poly.pdbx_strand_id
1 'polypeptide(L)'
;MNDQPSSITILFHDSENYRRLISIANRNQKNHGEEFEFTFGTSSVFLRRTANPKEIMLYTQTSWTSLLFGTMLLIDPKQVLLTDFYIASVQDPFTLEFIRCIHECAIACADCFTTTDDPEKFHRFRLSLRAYRSFLGIARKFGVKEVKPLRSRCRLLSKSGNALRDNDVRLAYFTKFEATPVPGLLDENALLRDGALDGLVESASALWFESLRIATQVQVAFGFIKKLRQTCRKENKRIITRWTDLDLHDDDEVHAFRIRLKKHSYALNVLKTHGSSTESLIKSVKAVQSRLGDIRDLRRFYVLPGLDCETRYRAVSRLSSLEREVRTLRIEEWKKSKP
;
A
#
# COMPACT_ATOMS: atom_id res chain seq x y z
N MET A 1 5.37 -8.06 -30.02
CA MET A 1 4.58 -8.14 -28.78
C MET A 1 5.34 -9.10 -27.88
N ASN A 2 5.54 -8.79 -26.60
CA ASN A 2 6.21 -9.73 -25.71
C ASN A 2 5.27 -10.91 -25.49
N ASP A 3 5.62 -12.09 -26.01
CA ASP A 3 4.92 -13.37 -25.80
C ASP A 3 5.13 -13.92 -24.38
N GLN A 4 5.28 -13.03 -23.39
CA GLN A 4 5.46 -13.46 -22.01
C GLN A 4 4.13 -14.01 -21.48
N PRO A 5 4.10 -15.26 -20.97
CA PRO A 5 2.90 -15.82 -20.36
C PRO A 5 2.55 -15.04 -19.11
N SER A 6 1.26 -15.04 -18.75
CA SER A 6 0.88 -14.49 -17.44
C SER A 6 1.42 -15.39 -16.33
N SER A 7 1.90 -14.82 -15.23
CA SER A 7 2.55 -15.54 -14.14
C SER A 7 2.18 -15.01 -12.76
N ILE A 8 2.24 -15.89 -11.76
CA ILE A 8 2.09 -15.61 -10.33
C ILE A 8 3.24 -16.30 -9.61
N THR A 9 4.01 -15.57 -8.81
CA THR A 9 5.04 -16.11 -7.94
C THR A 9 4.56 -16.05 -6.49
N ILE A 10 4.61 -17.19 -5.81
CA ILE A 10 4.14 -17.33 -4.44
C ILE A 10 5.17 -17.99 -3.55
N LEU A 11 5.28 -17.49 -2.32
CA LEU A 11 6.12 -18.01 -1.25
C LEU A 11 5.24 -18.63 -0.16
N PHE A 12 5.48 -19.90 0.18
CA PHE A 12 4.73 -20.59 1.23
C PHE A 12 5.22 -20.17 2.63
N HIS A 13 4.28 -19.97 3.57
CA HIS A 13 4.62 -19.68 4.97
C HIS A 13 5.34 -20.88 5.61
N ASP A 14 4.78 -22.08 5.43
CA ASP A 14 5.31 -23.32 5.99
C ASP A 14 5.75 -24.32 4.90
N SER A 15 6.60 -25.26 5.31
CA SER A 15 7.13 -26.29 4.42
C SER A 15 6.13 -27.40 4.13
N GLU A 16 5.07 -27.55 4.92
CA GLU A 16 4.08 -28.63 4.79
C GLU A 16 3.16 -28.37 3.60
N ASN A 17 2.61 -27.16 3.50
CA ASN A 17 1.78 -26.72 2.38
C ASN A 17 2.56 -26.75 1.06
N TYR A 18 3.83 -26.35 1.07
CA TYR A 18 4.71 -26.52 -0.08
C TYR A 18 4.85 -27.99 -0.49
N ARG A 19 5.21 -28.88 0.45
CA ARG A 19 5.37 -30.32 0.17
C ARG A 19 4.07 -30.95 -0.32
N ARG A 20 2.92 -30.54 0.24
CA ARG A 20 1.60 -30.98 -0.19
C ARG A 20 1.35 -30.62 -1.65
N LEU A 21 1.61 -29.38 -2.05
CA LEU A 21 1.47 -28.98 -3.45
C LEU A 21 2.40 -29.76 -4.38
N ILE A 22 3.67 -29.92 -4.00
CA ILE A 22 4.62 -30.72 -4.78
C ILE A 22 4.19 -32.20 -4.89
N SER A 23 3.60 -32.77 -3.84
CA SER A 23 3.04 -34.13 -3.88
C SER A 23 1.87 -34.23 -4.86
N ILE A 24 0.98 -33.24 -4.89
CA ILE A 24 -0.12 -33.16 -5.86
C ILE A 24 0.44 -33.02 -7.29
N ALA A 25 1.46 -32.18 -7.48
CA ALA A 25 2.14 -32.00 -8.76
C ALA A 25 2.74 -33.31 -9.29
N ASN A 26 3.43 -34.05 -8.43
CA ASN A 26 4.07 -35.32 -8.79
C ASN A 26 3.06 -36.42 -9.15
N ARG A 27 1.84 -36.40 -8.59
CA ARG A 27 0.80 -37.41 -8.87
C ARG A 27 0.11 -37.22 -10.22
N ASN A 28 0.02 -35.99 -10.71
CA ASN A 28 -0.75 -35.64 -11.91
C ASN A 28 0.11 -35.52 -13.18
N GLN A 29 1.28 -36.18 -13.22
CA GLN A 29 2.32 -35.94 -14.24
C GLN A 29 1.88 -36.19 -15.69
N LYS A 30 1.85 -35.11 -16.48
CA LYS A 30 2.52 -35.05 -17.78
C LYS A 30 3.82 -34.30 -17.57
N ASN A 31 4.93 -35.03 -17.47
CA ASN A 31 6.20 -34.44 -17.07
C ASN A 31 6.84 -33.73 -18.28
N HIS A 32 6.99 -32.41 -18.21
CA HIS A 32 7.61 -31.58 -19.25
C HIS A 32 8.99 -31.07 -18.81
N GLY A 33 9.84 -31.97 -18.30
CA GLY A 33 11.16 -31.60 -17.77
C GLY A 33 11.08 -31.04 -16.35
N GLU A 34 11.40 -29.76 -16.18
CA GLU A 34 11.38 -29.08 -14.87
C GLU A 34 10.00 -28.49 -14.50
N GLU A 35 9.00 -28.70 -15.37
CA GLU A 35 7.69 -28.07 -15.29
C GLU A 35 6.58 -29.11 -15.07
N PHE A 36 5.64 -28.77 -14.20
CA PHE A 36 4.46 -29.59 -13.92
C PHE A 36 3.23 -28.93 -14.53
N GLU A 37 2.52 -29.64 -15.40
CA GLU A 37 1.26 -29.16 -16.00
C GLU A 37 0.06 -29.60 -15.15
N PHE A 38 -0.82 -28.65 -14.82
CA PHE A 38 -2.13 -28.88 -14.23
C PHE A 38 -3.22 -28.42 -15.20
N THR A 39 -4.13 -29.33 -15.54
CA THR A 39 -5.26 -29.00 -16.42
C THR A 39 -6.52 -28.76 -15.60
N PHE A 40 -7.12 -27.58 -15.76
CA PHE A 40 -8.40 -27.20 -15.17
C PHE A 40 -9.40 -26.89 -16.29
N GLY A 41 -10.24 -27.87 -16.63
CA GLY A 41 -11.12 -27.78 -17.79
C GLY A 41 -10.31 -27.67 -19.09
N THR A 42 -10.42 -26.54 -19.80
CA THR A 42 -9.68 -26.25 -21.03
C THR A 42 -8.39 -25.48 -20.83
N SER A 43 -8.05 -25.13 -19.59
CA SER A 43 -6.89 -24.30 -19.27
C SER A 43 -5.76 -25.11 -18.66
N SER A 44 -4.55 -24.89 -19.13
CA SER A 44 -3.32 -25.45 -18.53
C SER A 44 -2.60 -24.39 -17.69
N VAL A 45 -2.27 -24.76 -16.46
CA VAL A 45 -1.42 -23.99 -15.55
C VAL A 45 -0.14 -24.78 -15.34
N PHE A 46 0.99 -24.15 -15.58
CA PHE A 46 2.30 -24.76 -15.40
C PHE A 46 2.92 -24.26 -14.10
N LEU A 47 3.56 -25.18 -13.37
CA LEU A 47 4.31 -24.89 -12.15
C LEU A 47 5.79 -25.09 -12.42
N ARG A 48 6.57 -24.05 -12.10
CA ARG A 48 8.03 -24.07 -12.12
C ARG A 48 8.57 -23.74 -10.73
N ARG A 49 9.58 -24.49 -10.29
CA ARG A 49 10.31 -24.18 -9.05
C ARG A 49 11.23 -22.97 -9.26
N THR A 50 11.39 -22.14 -8.24
CA THR A 50 12.37 -21.05 -8.26
C THR A 50 13.66 -21.50 -7.55
N ALA A 51 14.65 -20.60 -7.50
CA ALA A 51 15.85 -20.83 -6.69
C ALA A 51 15.56 -20.87 -5.17
N ASN A 52 14.45 -20.26 -4.72
CA ASN A 52 14.04 -20.30 -3.33
C ASN A 52 13.20 -21.59 -3.07
N PRO A 53 13.60 -22.43 -2.10
CA PRO A 53 13.01 -23.76 -1.89
C PRO A 53 11.54 -23.74 -1.47
N LYS A 54 11.01 -22.59 -1.01
CA LYS A 54 9.59 -22.41 -0.66
C LYS A 54 8.83 -21.55 -1.65
N GLU A 55 9.43 -21.16 -2.76
CA GLU A 55 8.81 -20.29 -3.74
C GLU A 55 8.61 -21.01 -5.07
N ILE A 56 7.42 -20.84 -5.64
CA ILE A 56 7.06 -21.39 -6.94
C ILE A 56 6.50 -20.30 -7.84
N MET A 57 6.68 -20.49 -9.14
CA MET A 57 6.05 -19.69 -10.17
C MET A 57 4.99 -20.55 -10.86
N LEU A 58 3.77 -20.03 -10.90
CA LEU A 58 2.66 -20.57 -11.69
C LEU A 58 2.47 -19.68 -12.91
N TYR A 59 2.28 -20.25 -14.10
CA TYR A 59 2.03 -19.47 -15.32
C TYR A 59 1.10 -20.17 -16.29
N THR A 60 0.55 -19.41 -17.24
CA THR A 60 -0.28 -19.95 -18.32
C THR A 60 -0.07 -19.16 -19.61
N GLN A 61 -0.20 -19.85 -20.75
CA GLN A 61 -0.28 -19.22 -22.07
C GLN A 61 -1.72 -18.85 -22.46
N THR A 62 -2.71 -19.25 -21.67
CA THR A 62 -4.13 -19.03 -21.99
C THR A 62 -4.59 -17.66 -21.50
N SER A 63 -5.33 -17.62 -20.39
CA SER A 63 -5.86 -16.39 -19.80
C SER A 63 -5.41 -16.23 -18.36
N TRP A 64 -5.15 -14.99 -17.96
CA TRP A 64 -4.88 -14.67 -16.56
C TRP A 64 -5.99 -15.14 -15.60
N THR A 65 -7.25 -15.07 -16.03
CA THR A 65 -8.39 -15.61 -15.27
C THR A 65 -8.25 -17.10 -14.96
N SER A 66 -7.79 -17.88 -15.94
CA SER A 66 -7.53 -19.30 -15.76
C SER A 66 -6.38 -19.55 -14.79
N LEU A 67 -5.30 -18.77 -14.90
CA LEU A 67 -4.17 -18.87 -13.97
C LEU A 67 -4.60 -18.59 -12.53
N LEU A 68 -5.31 -17.49 -12.30
CA LEU A 68 -5.75 -17.10 -10.97
C LEU A 68 -6.72 -18.14 -10.37
N PHE A 69 -7.67 -18.63 -11.17
CA PHE A 69 -8.60 -19.67 -10.74
C PHE A 69 -7.90 -20.98 -10.40
N GLY A 70 -7.04 -21.47 -11.30
CA GLY A 70 -6.25 -22.69 -11.07
C GLY A 70 -5.35 -22.56 -9.84
N THR A 71 -4.72 -21.41 -9.64
CA THR A 71 -3.93 -21.11 -8.44
C THR A 71 -4.79 -21.23 -7.18
N MET A 72 -5.95 -20.58 -7.15
CA MET A 72 -6.86 -20.63 -6.00
C MET A 72 -7.48 -22.02 -5.73
N LEU A 73 -7.44 -22.94 -6.70
CA LEU A 73 -7.81 -24.36 -6.49
C LEU A 73 -6.66 -25.18 -5.91
N LEU A 74 -5.42 -24.82 -6.22
CA LEU A 74 -4.22 -25.55 -5.79
C LEU A 74 -3.78 -25.17 -4.38
N ILE A 75 -4.01 -23.92 -3.98
CA ILE A 75 -3.50 -23.36 -2.73
C ILE A 75 -4.58 -22.60 -1.95
N ASP A 76 -4.47 -22.61 -0.62
CA ASP A 76 -5.18 -21.65 0.22
C ASP A 76 -4.44 -20.29 0.16
N PRO A 77 -5.06 -19.20 -0.32
CA PRO A 77 -4.45 -17.88 -0.35
C PRO A 77 -3.95 -17.38 1.00
N LYS A 78 -4.45 -17.90 2.13
CA LYS A 78 -3.97 -17.52 3.47
C LYS A 78 -2.64 -18.15 3.84
N GLN A 79 -2.20 -19.19 3.12
CA GLN A 79 -1.00 -19.97 3.43
C GLN A 79 0.23 -19.56 2.60
N VAL A 80 0.09 -18.51 1.78
CA VAL A 80 1.13 -18.06 0.86
C VAL A 80 1.25 -16.54 0.86
N LEU A 81 2.42 -16.02 0.51
CA LEU A 81 2.66 -14.64 0.12
C LEU A 81 2.71 -14.55 -1.40
N LEU A 82 2.03 -13.56 -1.97
CA LEU A 82 2.23 -13.17 -3.35
C LEU A 82 3.51 -12.32 -3.43
N THR A 83 4.58 -12.86 -4.03
CA THR A 83 5.88 -12.17 -4.12
C THR A 83 6.06 -11.43 -5.43
N ASP A 84 5.47 -11.93 -6.52
CA ASP A 84 5.46 -11.27 -7.82
C ASP A 84 4.29 -11.76 -8.67
N PHE A 85 3.92 -11.00 -9.71
CA PHE A 85 3.01 -11.47 -10.74
C PHE A 85 3.08 -10.60 -11.99
N TYR A 86 2.74 -11.20 -13.13
CA TYR A 86 2.63 -10.55 -14.42
C TYR A 86 1.32 -10.94 -15.11
N ILE A 87 0.63 -9.95 -15.67
CA ILE A 87 -0.64 -10.13 -16.37
C ILE A 87 -0.42 -9.72 -17.82
N ALA A 88 -0.48 -10.68 -18.72
CA ALA A 88 -0.35 -10.42 -20.14
C ALA A 88 -1.53 -9.58 -20.65
N SER A 89 -1.25 -8.71 -21.63
CA SER A 89 -2.26 -8.07 -22.48
C SER A 89 -3.25 -7.12 -21.78
N VAL A 90 -2.86 -6.48 -20.66
CA VAL A 90 -3.66 -5.40 -20.07
C VAL A 90 -3.36 -4.09 -20.77
N GLN A 91 -4.37 -3.48 -21.41
CA GLN A 91 -4.21 -2.23 -22.16
C GLN A 91 -4.95 -1.05 -21.56
N ASP A 92 -6.02 -1.28 -20.80
CA ASP A 92 -6.78 -0.17 -20.27
C ASP A 92 -6.02 0.49 -19.09
N PRO A 93 -5.91 1.84 -19.09
CA PRO A 93 -5.15 2.56 -18.07
C PRO A 93 -5.61 2.28 -16.62
N PHE A 94 -6.90 2.03 -16.40
CA PHE A 94 -7.41 1.82 -15.05
C PHE A 94 -6.93 0.49 -14.49
N THR A 95 -7.10 -0.60 -15.23
CA THR A 95 -6.71 -1.94 -14.79
C THR A 95 -5.20 -2.04 -14.64
N LEU A 96 -4.43 -1.38 -15.53
CA LEU A 96 -2.98 -1.25 -15.37
C LEU A 96 -2.60 -0.62 -14.03
N GLU A 97 -3.21 0.51 -13.68
CA GLU A 97 -2.94 1.17 -12.40
C GLU A 97 -3.43 0.35 -11.21
N PHE A 98 -4.56 -0.36 -11.34
CA PHE A 98 -5.10 -1.23 -10.31
C PHE A 98 -4.12 -2.37 -10.02
N ILE A 99 -3.65 -3.05 -11.06
CA ILE A 99 -2.64 -4.12 -11.00
C ILE A 99 -1.36 -3.60 -10.37
N ARG A 100 -0.84 -2.46 -10.84
CA ARG A 100 0.36 -1.82 -10.29
C ARG A 100 0.23 -1.58 -8.78
N CYS A 101 -0.91 -1.06 -8.31
CA CYS A 101 -1.13 -0.83 -6.89
C CYS A 101 -1.21 -2.14 -6.07
N ILE A 102 -1.77 -3.22 -6.64
CA ILE A 102 -1.79 -4.54 -6.00
C ILE A 102 -0.37 -5.08 -5.90
N HIS A 103 0.40 -4.98 -6.98
CA HIS A 103 1.81 -5.41 -7.07
C HIS A 103 2.69 -4.72 -6.03
N GLU A 104 2.63 -3.39 -5.94
CA GLU A 104 3.37 -2.63 -4.91
C GLU A 104 2.98 -3.01 -3.48
N CYS A 105 1.71 -3.39 -3.25
CA CYS A 105 1.27 -3.84 -1.94
C CYS A 105 1.74 -5.27 -1.63
N ALA A 106 1.67 -6.17 -2.61
CA ALA A 106 2.08 -7.56 -2.48
C ALA A 106 3.59 -7.66 -2.21
N ILE A 107 4.41 -6.94 -2.98
CA ILE A 107 5.87 -6.88 -2.75
C ILE A 107 6.18 -6.28 -1.37
N ALA A 108 5.61 -5.12 -1.04
CA ALA A 108 5.89 -4.49 0.25
C ALA A 108 5.41 -5.36 1.44
N CYS A 109 4.34 -6.14 1.23
CA CYS A 109 3.87 -7.15 2.18
C CYS A 109 4.90 -8.27 2.32
N ALA A 110 5.31 -8.89 1.21
CA ALA A 110 6.30 -9.95 1.21
C ALA A 110 7.63 -9.52 1.84
N ASP A 111 8.16 -8.36 1.47
CA ASP A 111 9.36 -7.77 2.08
C ASP A 111 9.21 -7.61 3.59
N CYS A 112 8.08 -7.05 4.05
CA CYS A 112 7.81 -6.82 5.47
C CYS A 112 7.80 -8.11 6.29
N PHE A 113 7.32 -9.21 5.73
CA PHE A 113 7.11 -10.47 6.46
C PHE A 113 8.23 -11.49 6.27
N THR A 114 9.07 -11.33 5.25
CA THR A 114 10.28 -12.14 5.09
C THR A 114 11.47 -11.62 5.89
N THR A 115 11.41 -10.35 6.33
CA THR A 115 12.51 -9.68 7.05
C THR A 115 11.96 -8.74 8.13
N THR A 116 11.69 -9.32 9.31
CA THR A 116 10.85 -8.75 10.37
C THR A 116 11.49 -7.64 11.22
N ASP A 117 12.80 -7.42 11.10
CA ASP A 117 13.53 -6.55 12.03
C ASP A 117 13.61 -5.08 11.59
N ASP A 118 13.21 -4.77 10.36
CA ASP A 118 13.31 -3.42 9.81
C ASP A 118 11.96 -2.65 9.90
N PRO A 119 11.82 -1.66 10.81
CA PRO A 119 10.60 -0.87 10.94
C PRO A 119 10.25 -0.07 9.68
N GLU A 120 11.22 0.17 8.79
CA GLU A 120 10.97 0.85 7.52
C GLU A 120 10.19 -0.05 6.55
N LYS A 121 10.34 -1.38 6.61
CA LYS A 121 9.56 -2.30 5.75
C LYS A 121 8.09 -2.30 6.12
N PHE A 122 7.78 -2.35 7.41
CA PHE A 122 6.40 -2.19 7.88
C PHE A 122 5.84 -0.80 7.54
N HIS A 123 6.67 0.24 7.61
CA HIS A 123 6.29 1.57 7.16
C HIS A 123 5.92 1.58 5.67
N ARG A 124 6.78 1.03 4.79
CA ARG A 124 6.53 0.90 3.35
C ARG A 124 5.27 0.13 3.04
N PHE A 125 5.06 -1.02 3.66
CA PHE A 125 3.81 -1.79 3.55
C PHE A 125 2.58 -0.93 3.85
N ARG A 126 2.59 -0.20 4.97
CA ARG A 126 1.49 0.70 5.35
C ARG A 126 1.30 1.85 4.36
N LEU A 127 2.38 2.36 3.76
CA LEU A 127 2.30 3.39 2.70
C LEU A 127 1.63 2.84 1.44
N SER A 128 2.05 1.66 0.97
CA SER A 128 1.45 0.98 -0.19
C SER A 128 -0.03 0.67 0.05
N LEU A 129 -0.37 0.08 1.21
CA LEU A 129 -1.75 -0.22 1.59
C LEU A 129 -2.63 1.05 1.63
N ARG A 130 -2.07 2.19 2.08
CA ARG A 130 -2.79 3.46 2.09
C ARG A 130 -3.00 4.01 0.69
N ALA A 131 -2.01 3.93 -0.19
CA ALA A 131 -2.10 4.32 -1.59
C ALA A 131 -3.16 3.49 -2.31
N TYR A 132 -3.10 2.17 -2.19
CA TYR A 132 -4.06 1.22 -2.72
C TYR A 132 -5.49 1.52 -2.24
N ARG A 133 -5.69 1.68 -0.93
CA ARG A 133 -7.01 2.04 -0.37
C ARG A 133 -7.53 3.39 -0.90
N SER A 134 -6.64 4.33 -1.18
CA SER A 134 -6.99 5.60 -1.80
C SER A 134 -7.42 5.40 -3.26
N PHE A 135 -6.66 4.60 -4.02
CA PHE A 135 -7.01 4.21 -5.38
C PHE A 135 -8.38 3.52 -5.44
N LEU A 136 -8.67 2.55 -4.57
CA LEU A 136 -10.00 1.94 -4.47
C LEU A 136 -11.10 2.98 -4.20
N GLY A 137 -10.78 4.04 -3.44
CA GLY A 137 -11.68 5.15 -3.21
C GLY A 137 -11.94 6.01 -4.45
N ILE A 138 -10.95 6.13 -5.34
CA ILE A 138 -11.06 6.76 -6.65
C ILE A 138 -11.89 5.86 -7.57
N ALA A 139 -11.53 4.58 -7.71
CA ALA A 139 -12.25 3.57 -8.49
C ALA A 139 -13.75 3.56 -8.19
N ARG A 140 -14.11 3.55 -6.90
CA ARG A 140 -15.52 3.60 -6.46
C ARG A 140 -16.24 4.87 -6.93
N LYS A 141 -15.59 6.02 -6.93
CA LYS A 141 -16.19 7.28 -7.44
C LYS A 141 -16.43 7.23 -8.95
N PHE A 142 -15.73 6.35 -9.66
CA PHE A 142 -15.87 6.13 -11.09
C PHE A 142 -16.76 4.94 -11.44
N GLY A 143 -17.48 4.37 -10.47
CA GLY A 143 -18.54 3.39 -10.71
C GLY A 143 -18.18 1.94 -10.40
N VAL A 144 -16.92 1.65 -10.04
CA VAL A 144 -16.50 0.29 -9.66
C VAL A 144 -16.96 0.01 -8.23
N LYS A 145 -18.12 -0.62 -8.05
CA LYS A 145 -18.74 -0.82 -6.72
C LYS A 145 -18.14 -2.01 -5.98
N GLU A 146 -17.63 -2.98 -6.73
CA GLU A 146 -17.02 -4.25 -6.32
C GLU A 146 -15.80 -4.03 -5.41
N VAL A 147 -15.17 -2.85 -5.46
CA VAL A 147 -14.02 -2.51 -4.60
C VAL A 147 -14.41 -2.07 -3.18
N LYS A 148 -15.71 -1.91 -2.86
CA LYS A 148 -16.17 -1.47 -1.53
C LYS A 148 -15.77 -2.47 -0.42
N PRO A 149 -15.98 -3.80 -0.57
CA PRO A 149 -15.47 -4.80 0.37
C PRO A 149 -13.94 -4.73 0.52
N LEU A 150 -13.19 -4.68 -0.59
CA LEU A 150 -11.73 -4.56 -0.58
C LEU A 150 -11.26 -3.37 0.26
N ARG A 151 -11.84 -2.19 0.02
CA ARG A 151 -11.51 -0.98 0.76
C ARG A 151 -11.78 -1.10 2.26
N SER A 152 -12.81 -1.85 2.64
CA SER A 152 -13.16 -2.11 4.03
C SER A 152 -12.14 -3.04 4.68
N ARG A 153 -11.74 -4.12 3.98
CA ARG A 153 -10.65 -5.01 4.41
C ARG A 153 -9.31 -4.27 4.55
N CYS A 154 -8.93 -3.42 3.58
CA CYS A 154 -7.74 -2.57 3.72
C CYS A 154 -7.81 -1.65 4.96
N ARG A 155 -9.00 -1.18 5.34
CA ARG A 155 -9.17 -0.36 6.55
C ARG A 155 -8.93 -1.19 7.81
N LEU A 156 -9.43 -2.41 7.87
CA LEU A 156 -9.21 -3.33 9.00
C LEU A 156 -7.72 -3.68 9.11
N LEU A 157 -7.11 -4.09 8.00
CA LEU A 157 -5.68 -4.41 7.92
C LEU A 157 -4.79 -3.21 8.31
N SER A 158 -5.17 -2.00 7.90
CA SER A 158 -4.45 -0.79 8.32
C SER A 158 -4.63 -0.49 9.82
N LYS A 159 -5.75 -0.89 10.44
CA LYS A 159 -6.03 -0.62 11.86
C LYS A 159 -5.26 -1.57 12.78
N SER A 160 -5.17 -2.85 12.44
CA SER A 160 -4.42 -3.85 13.22
C SER A 160 -2.94 -3.45 13.35
N GLY A 161 -2.38 -2.78 12.35
CA GLY A 161 -1.02 -2.25 12.39
C GLY A 161 -0.82 -0.86 13.03
N ASN A 162 -1.84 -0.26 13.67
CA ASN A 162 -1.72 1.11 14.18
C ASN A 162 -0.84 1.21 15.43
N ALA A 163 -1.05 0.33 16.42
CA ALA A 163 -0.30 0.36 17.68
C ALA A 163 1.21 0.21 17.43
N LEU A 164 1.60 -0.77 16.61
CA LEU A 164 2.99 -0.98 16.19
C LEU A 164 3.60 0.28 15.56
N ARG A 165 2.89 0.90 14.60
CA ARG A 165 3.41 2.11 13.93
C ARG A 165 3.47 3.32 14.86
N ASP A 166 2.50 3.48 15.75
CA ASP A 166 2.48 4.60 16.69
C ASP A 166 3.64 4.48 17.69
N ASN A 167 3.99 3.26 18.12
CA ASN A 167 5.21 2.98 18.89
C ASN A 167 6.49 3.32 18.12
N ASP A 168 6.64 2.89 16.86
CA ASP A 168 7.81 3.21 16.04
C ASP A 168 8.02 4.73 15.92
N VAL A 169 6.93 5.47 15.72
CA VAL A 169 6.97 6.93 15.62
C VAL A 169 7.36 7.56 16.95
N ARG A 170 6.79 7.10 18.07
CA ARG A 170 7.15 7.60 19.42
C ARG A 170 8.62 7.36 19.72
N LEU A 171 9.12 6.14 19.48
CA LEU A 171 10.53 5.78 19.64
C LEU A 171 11.43 6.71 18.84
N ALA A 172 11.11 6.96 17.57
CA ALA A 172 11.88 7.88 16.74
C ALA A 172 11.92 9.31 17.30
N TYR A 173 10.85 9.78 17.97
CA TYR A 173 10.84 11.08 18.64
C TYR A 173 11.64 11.10 19.94
N PHE A 174 11.56 10.05 20.76
CA PHE A 174 12.41 9.92 21.95
C PHE A 174 13.89 9.97 21.55
N THR A 175 14.30 9.20 20.54
CA THR A 175 15.66 9.25 20.00
C THR A 175 16.02 10.64 19.48
N LYS A 176 15.13 11.27 18.71
CA LYS A 176 15.37 12.60 18.12
C LYS A 176 15.57 13.71 19.15
N PHE A 177 14.93 13.61 20.31
CA PHE A 177 15.04 14.59 21.38
C PHE A 177 15.98 14.15 22.51
N GLU A 178 16.70 13.03 22.33
CA GLU A 178 17.61 12.47 23.35
C GLU A 178 16.90 12.21 24.68
N ALA A 179 15.61 11.89 24.63
CA ALA A 179 14.76 11.69 25.78
C ALA A 179 14.62 10.20 26.12
N THR A 180 14.59 9.88 27.41
CA THR A 180 14.35 8.51 27.87
C THR A 180 12.87 8.14 27.68
N PRO A 181 12.55 7.01 27.01
CA PRO A 181 11.18 6.52 26.96
C PRO A 181 10.62 6.32 28.37
N VAL A 182 9.42 6.85 28.61
CA VAL A 182 8.73 6.66 29.89
C VAL A 182 8.18 5.23 29.96
N PRO A 183 8.44 4.48 31.03
CA PRO A 183 7.90 3.12 31.21
C PRO A 183 6.37 3.08 31.04
N GLY A 184 5.86 2.08 30.32
CA GLY A 184 4.43 1.90 30.06
C GLY A 184 3.79 2.83 29.02
N LEU A 185 4.51 3.83 28.46
CA LEU A 185 4.00 4.65 27.34
C LEU A 185 4.25 4.05 25.96
N LEU A 186 5.27 3.20 25.88
CA LEU A 186 5.43 2.29 24.75
C LEU A 186 4.62 1.05 25.08
N ASP A 187 3.74 0.66 24.16
CA ASP A 187 3.01 -0.60 24.32
C ASP A 187 4.02 -1.75 24.18
N GLU A 188 4.54 -2.21 25.32
CA GLU A 188 5.49 -3.33 25.41
C GLU A 188 4.87 -4.63 24.86
N ASN A 189 3.53 -4.73 24.82
CA ASN A 189 2.82 -5.85 24.20
C ASN A 189 2.67 -5.69 22.68
N ALA A 190 2.75 -4.48 22.13
CA ALA A 190 2.86 -4.29 20.68
C ALA A 190 4.24 -4.73 20.14
N LEU A 191 5.21 -5.03 21.00
CA LEU A 191 6.45 -5.73 20.67
C LEU A 191 6.28 -7.26 20.61
N LEU A 192 5.12 -7.82 21.00
CA LEU A 192 4.73 -9.20 20.67
C LEU A 192 4.35 -9.26 19.18
N ARG A 193 5.36 -9.03 18.34
CA ARG A 193 5.28 -8.87 16.89
C ARG A 193 4.72 -10.13 16.24
N ASP A 194 5.09 -11.31 16.71
CA ASP A 194 4.92 -12.55 15.93
C ASP A 194 3.44 -12.92 15.69
N GLY A 195 2.63 -13.09 16.74
CA GLY A 195 1.22 -13.50 16.58
C GLY A 195 0.32 -12.44 15.91
N ALA A 196 0.62 -11.15 16.12
CA ALA A 196 -0.10 -10.07 15.46
C ALA A 196 0.29 -9.93 13.98
N LEU A 197 1.55 -10.21 13.64
CA LEU A 197 2.04 -10.23 12.26
C LEU A 197 1.47 -11.42 11.49
N ASP A 198 1.36 -12.62 12.08
CA ASP A 198 0.79 -13.78 11.38
C ASP A 198 -0.66 -13.53 10.93
N GLY A 199 -1.51 -13.01 11.81
CA GLY A 199 -2.89 -12.65 11.44
C GLY A 199 -2.96 -11.52 10.39
N LEU A 200 -1.97 -10.62 10.39
CA LEU A 200 -1.82 -9.57 9.35
C LEU A 200 -1.42 -10.17 8.00
N VAL A 201 -0.49 -11.12 8.00
CA VAL A 201 0.00 -11.85 6.81
C VAL A 201 -1.17 -12.53 6.11
N GLU A 202 -1.89 -13.40 6.82
CA GLU A 202 -3.00 -14.17 6.25
C GLU A 202 -4.09 -13.23 5.67
N SER A 203 -4.40 -12.18 6.42
CA SER A 203 -5.38 -11.17 6.02
C SER A 203 -4.95 -10.40 4.77
N ALA A 204 -3.66 -10.10 4.63
CA ALA A 204 -3.08 -9.41 3.50
C ALA A 204 -3.02 -10.33 2.27
N SER A 205 -2.56 -11.57 2.41
CA SER A 205 -2.49 -12.52 1.31
C SER A 205 -3.86 -12.80 0.71
N ALA A 206 -4.86 -13.11 1.54
CA ALA A 206 -6.24 -13.28 1.08
C ALA A 206 -6.85 -12.00 0.49
N LEU A 207 -6.32 -10.81 0.82
CA LEU A 207 -6.75 -9.55 0.23
C LEU A 207 -6.19 -9.39 -1.18
N TRP A 208 -4.93 -9.78 -1.43
CA TRP A 208 -4.30 -9.63 -2.74
C TRP A 208 -4.91 -10.54 -3.80
N PHE A 209 -5.16 -11.81 -3.49
CA PHE A 209 -5.86 -12.72 -4.42
C PHE A 209 -7.27 -12.24 -4.77
N GLU A 210 -8.03 -11.78 -3.77
CA GLU A 210 -9.36 -11.20 -4.00
C GLU A 210 -9.30 -9.90 -4.82
N SER A 211 -8.24 -9.11 -4.64
CA SER A 211 -7.99 -7.90 -5.44
C SER A 211 -7.69 -8.24 -6.89
N LEU A 212 -6.86 -9.25 -7.14
CA LEU A 212 -6.57 -9.76 -8.49
C LEU A 212 -7.84 -10.32 -9.14
N ARG A 213 -8.67 -11.05 -8.39
CA ARG A 213 -9.95 -11.58 -8.86
C ARG A 213 -10.89 -10.46 -9.28
N ILE A 214 -10.98 -9.38 -8.50
CA ILE A 214 -11.79 -8.23 -8.88
C ILE A 214 -11.17 -7.53 -10.11
N ALA A 215 -9.85 -7.39 -10.20
CA ALA A 215 -9.19 -6.78 -11.35
C ALA A 215 -9.51 -7.48 -12.68
N THR A 216 -9.82 -8.78 -12.69
CA THR A 216 -10.25 -9.49 -13.91
C THR A 216 -11.69 -9.19 -14.34
N GLN A 217 -12.50 -8.65 -13.43
CA GLN A 217 -13.93 -8.40 -13.63
C GLN A 217 -14.24 -6.94 -13.89
N VAL A 218 -13.34 -6.02 -13.52
CA VAL A 218 -13.62 -4.59 -13.65
C VAL A 218 -13.48 -4.16 -15.10
N GLN A 219 -14.55 -3.55 -15.61
CA GLN A 219 -14.51 -2.73 -16.82
C GLN A 219 -14.76 -1.28 -16.42
N VAL A 220 -13.79 -0.39 -16.66
CA VAL A 220 -13.99 1.04 -16.41
C VAL A 220 -14.34 1.77 -17.68
N ALA A 221 -15.31 2.67 -17.55
CA ALA A 221 -15.75 3.52 -18.65
C ALA A 221 -14.57 4.27 -19.30
N PHE A 222 -14.63 4.36 -20.63
CA PHE A 222 -13.69 5.11 -21.44
C PHE A 222 -13.46 6.54 -20.89
N GLY A 223 -12.21 6.99 -20.92
CA GLY A 223 -11.83 8.32 -20.45
C GLY A 223 -11.61 8.47 -18.94
N PHE A 224 -11.34 7.38 -18.20
CA PHE A 224 -10.94 7.41 -16.78
C PHE A 224 -9.89 8.49 -16.48
N ILE A 225 -8.79 8.51 -17.24
CA ILE A 225 -7.70 9.48 -17.07
C ILE A 225 -8.17 10.92 -17.27
N LYS A 226 -9.00 11.18 -18.28
CA LYS A 226 -9.57 12.51 -18.55
C LYS A 226 -10.43 12.99 -17.37
N LYS A 227 -11.31 12.12 -16.85
CA LYS A 227 -12.17 12.45 -15.70
C LYS A 227 -11.37 12.62 -14.40
N LEU A 228 -10.36 11.78 -14.18
CA LEU A 228 -9.45 11.90 -13.04
C LEU A 228 -8.69 13.23 -13.08
N ARG A 229 -8.16 13.62 -14.24
CA ARG A 229 -7.50 14.91 -14.46
C ARG A 229 -8.40 16.09 -14.11
N GLN A 230 -9.65 16.08 -14.59
CA GLN A 230 -10.63 17.12 -14.25
C GLN A 230 -10.92 17.17 -12.75
N THR A 231 -11.01 16.01 -12.10
CA THR A 231 -11.22 15.90 -10.65
C THR A 231 -10.03 16.49 -9.89
N CYS A 232 -8.80 16.14 -10.28
CA CYS A 232 -7.58 16.69 -9.68
C CYS A 232 -7.51 18.22 -9.84
N ARG A 233 -7.88 18.77 -11.00
CA ARG A 233 -7.93 20.24 -11.21
C ARG A 233 -8.91 20.92 -10.25
N LYS A 234 -10.12 20.36 -10.09
CA LYS A 234 -11.12 20.91 -9.15
C LYS A 234 -10.63 20.82 -7.71
N GLU A 235 -10.03 19.70 -7.33
CA GLU A 235 -9.52 19.49 -5.97
C GLU A 235 -8.33 20.39 -5.67
N ASN A 236 -7.41 20.60 -6.63
CA ASN A 236 -6.29 21.52 -6.47
C ASN A 236 -6.75 22.94 -6.14
N LYS A 237 -7.78 23.45 -6.85
CA LYS A 237 -8.38 24.76 -6.52
C LYS A 237 -8.91 24.82 -5.09
N ARG A 238 -9.63 23.79 -4.65
CA ARG A 238 -10.18 23.70 -3.29
C ARG A 238 -9.09 23.63 -2.22
N ILE A 239 -8.00 22.92 -2.51
CA ILE A 239 -6.85 22.82 -1.62
C ILE A 239 -6.17 24.19 -1.48
N ILE A 240 -5.95 24.90 -2.57
CA ILE A 240 -5.35 26.24 -2.56
C ILE A 240 -6.22 27.21 -1.76
N THR A 241 -7.53 27.24 -1.99
CA THR A 241 -8.44 28.10 -1.21
C THR A 241 -8.39 27.75 0.28
N ARG A 242 -8.52 26.47 0.63
CA ARG A 242 -8.52 26.06 2.04
C ARG A 242 -7.17 26.25 2.72
N TRP A 243 -6.06 26.23 1.99
CA TRP A 243 -4.74 26.50 2.55
C TRP A 243 -4.62 27.92 3.12
N THR A 244 -5.17 28.91 2.41
CA THR A 244 -5.15 30.31 2.84
C THR A 244 -5.83 30.49 4.19
N ASP A 245 -6.96 29.82 4.38
CA ASP A 245 -7.79 29.93 5.59
C ASP A 245 -7.51 28.83 6.63
N LEU A 246 -6.47 28.00 6.42
CA LEU A 246 -6.16 26.90 7.33
C LEU A 246 -5.70 27.45 8.67
N ASP A 247 -6.44 27.19 9.75
CA ASP A 247 -5.90 27.39 11.10
C ASP A 247 -4.90 26.28 11.41
N LEU A 248 -3.65 26.67 11.69
CA LEU A 248 -2.63 25.70 12.07
C LEU A 248 -2.79 25.26 13.52
N HIS A 249 -3.43 26.04 14.40
CA HIS A 249 -3.59 25.70 15.82
C HIS A 249 -4.75 24.72 16.06
N ASP A 250 -5.70 24.62 15.13
CA ASP A 250 -6.73 23.58 15.14
C ASP A 250 -6.17 22.24 14.60
N ASP A 251 -5.97 21.29 15.52
CA ASP A 251 -5.45 19.94 15.21
C ASP A 251 -6.36 19.13 14.28
N ASP A 252 -7.68 19.28 14.42
CA ASP A 252 -8.64 18.54 13.61
C ASP A 252 -8.67 19.11 12.19
N GLU A 253 -8.58 20.43 12.07
CA GLU A 253 -8.49 21.09 10.77
C GLU A 253 -7.20 20.71 10.02
N VAL A 254 -6.04 20.81 10.70
CA VAL A 254 -4.74 20.38 10.16
C VAL A 254 -4.80 18.90 9.74
N HIS A 255 -5.40 18.05 10.56
CA HIS A 255 -5.52 16.63 10.26
C HIS A 255 -6.39 16.38 9.01
N ALA A 256 -7.57 17.01 8.94
CA ALA A 256 -8.49 16.87 7.83
C ALA A 256 -7.87 17.37 6.52
N PHE A 257 -7.19 18.52 6.56
CA PHE A 257 -6.49 19.08 5.41
C PHE A 257 -5.34 18.18 4.95
N ARG A 258 -4.52 17.66 5.87
CA ARG A 258 -3.45 16.69 5.56
C ARG A 258 -4.00 15.41 4.92
N ILE A 259 -5.16 14.90 5.37
CA ILE A 259 -5.83 13.75 4.73
C ILE A 259 -6.23 14.10 3.29
N ARG A 260 -6.73 15.31 3.05
CA ARG A 260 -7.11 15.78 1.71
C ARG A 260 -5.89 15.84 0.78
N LEU A 261 -4.77 16.42 1.25
CA LEU A 261 -3.50 16.44 0.52
C LEU A 261 -3.01 15.04 0.17
N LYS A 262 -3.05 14.09 1.12
CA LYS A 262 -2.68 12.68 0.88
C LYS A 262 -3.50 12.08 -0.27
N LYS A 263 -4.83 12.21 -0.20
CA LYS A 263 -5.73 11.70 -1.24
C LYS A 263 -5.46 12.35 -2.61
N HIS A 264 -5.18 13.65 -2.62
CA HIS A 264 -4.85 14.38 -3.85
C HIS A 264 -3.51 13.92 -4.44
N SER A 265 -2.48 13.75 -3.60
CA SER A 265 -1.18 13.21 -4.02
C SER A 265 -1.32 11.83 -4.65
N TYR A 266 -2.12 10.93 -4.07
CA TYR A 266 -2.37 9.62 -4.67
C TYR A 266 -3.04 9.73 -6.04
N ALA A 267 -4.04 10.60 -6.19
CA ALA A 267 -4.69 10.83 -7.49
C ALA A 267 -3.73 11.42 -8.54
N LEU A 268 -2.80 12.31 -8.13
CA LEU A 268 -1.77 12.84 -9.01
C LEU A 268 -0.74 11.78 -9.41
N ASN A 269 -0.33 10.89 -8.50
CA ASN A 269 0.58 9.79 -8.85
C ASN A 269 -0.01 8.86 -9.93
N VAL A 270 -1.31 8.57 -9.87
CA VAL A 270 -1.99 7.85 -10.96
C VAL A 270 -1.84 8.59 -12.29
N LEU A 271 -2.07 9.91 -12.32
CA LEU A 271 -1.90 10.71 -13.54
C LEU A 271 -0.45 10.74 -14.04
N LYS A 272 0.53 10.75 -13.12
CA LYS A 272 1.96 10.66 -13.43
C LYS A 272 2.29 9.36 -14.16
N THR A 273 1.82 8.21 -13.67
CA THR A 273 2.03 6.90 -14.30
C THR A 273 1.52 6.87 -15.74
N HIS A 274 0.50 7.67 -16.06
CA HIS A 274 -0.04 7.84 -17.41
C HIS A 274 0.46 9.10 -18.13
N GLY A 275 1.69 9.52 -17.87
CA GLY A 275 2.41 10.52 -18.66
C GLY A 275 2.03 11.98 -18.38
N SER A 276 1.23 12.27 -17.35
CA SER A 276 0.92 13.67 -17.00
C SER A 276 2.08 14.31 -16.24
N SER A 277 2.47 15.53 -16.62
CA SER A 277 3.53 16.30 -15.95
C SER A 277 3.06 16.86 -14.60
N THR A 278 2.99 15.97 -13.60
CA THR A 278 2.50 16.27 -12.25
C THR A 278 3.59 16.18 -11.18
N GLU A 279 4.83 15.86 -11.56
CA GLU A 279 5.93 15.58 -10.62
C GLU A 279 6.21 16.75 -9.66
N SER A 280 6.33 17.96 -10.20
CA SER A 280 6.58 19.16 -9.39
C SER A 280 5.44 19.42 -8.41
N LEU A 281 4.20 19.27 -8.85
CA LEU A 281 3.02 19.41 -8.00
C LEU A 281 2.99 18.33 -6.90
N ILE A 282 3.27 17.08 -7.23
CA ILE A 282 3.36 15.98 -6.26
C ILE A 282 4.44 16.29 -5.21
N LYS A 283 5.62 16.75 -5.63
CA LYS A 283 6.73 17.12 -4.74
C LYS A 283 6.29 18.23 -3.77
N SER A 284 5.66 19.28 -4.26
CA SER A 284 5.19 20.38 -3.41
C SER A 284 4.07 19.95 -2.46
N VAL A 285 3.10 19.15 -2.92
CA VAL A 285 2.05 18.58 -2.06
C VAL A 285 2.65 17.71 -0.95
N LYS A 286 3.65 16.87 -1.29
CA LYS A 286 4.35 16.03 -0.32
C LYS A 286 5.13 16.86 0.71
N ALA A 287 5.77 17.96 0.31
CA ALA A 287 6.48 18.85 1.23
C ALA A 287 5.54 19.43 2.31
N VAL A 288 4.38 19.96 1.89
CA VAL A 288 3.35 20.48 2.81
C VAL A 288 2.81 19.35 3.69
N GLN A 289 2.49 18.20 3.10
CA GLN A 289 2.00 17.03 3.83
C GLN A 289 2.97 16.54 4.92
N SER A 290 4.28 16.58 4.62
CA SER A 290 5.33 16.21 5.56
C SER A 290 5.34 17.15 6.75
N ARG A 291 5.38 18.46 6.49
CA ARG A 291 5.40 19.48 7.56
C ARG A 291 4.16 19.46 8.44
N LEU A 292 2.97 19.33 7.85
CA LEU A 292 1.73 19.14 8.63
C LEU A 292 1.71 17.81 9.39
N GLY A 293 2.44 16.79 8.91
CA GLY A 293 2.66 15.55 9.64
C GLY A 293 3.51 15.79 10.88
N ASP A 294 4.66 16.44 10.70
CA ASP A 294 5.61 16.74 11.78
C ASP A 294 4.96 17.60 12.88
N ILE A 295 4.15 18.60 12.49
CA ILE A 295 3.37 19.45 13.43
C ILE A 295 2.46 18.60 14.31
N ARG A 296 1.64 17.74 13.69
CA ARG A 296 0.67 16.90 14.41
C ARG A 296 1.36 15.86 15.29
N ASP A 297 2.41 15.24 14.77
CA ASP A 297 3.12 14.19 15.48
C ASP A 297 3.90 14.79 16.68
N LEU A 298 4.45 16.00 16.55
CA LEU A 298 5.02 16.75 17.68
C LEU A 298 3.99 17.16 18.72
N ARG A 299 2.79 17.61 18.31
CA ARG A 299 1.71 17.95 19.24
C ARG A 299 1.30 16.80 20.13
N ARG A 300 1.28 15.60 19.55
CA ARG A 300 1.04 14.36 20.30
C ARG A 300 2.22 13.97 21.19
N PHE A 301 3.44 14.31 20.80
CA PHE A 301 4.64 13.97 21.55
C PHE A 301 4.83 14.85 22.79
N TYR A 302 4.82 16.19 22.68
CA TYR A 302 5.20 17.05 23.82
C TYR A 302 4.16 17.03 24.97
N VAL A 303 2.95 16.54 24.71
CA VAL A 303 1.91 16.36 25.74
C VAL A 303 2.00 15.01 26.45
N LEU A 304 2.95 14.14 26.07
CA LEU A 304 3.13 12.85 26.74
C LEU A 304 3.47 13.05 28.23
N PRO A 305 2.81 12.30 29.13
CA PRO A 305 3.14 12.35 30.55
C PRO A 305 4.58 11.85 30.77
N GLY A 306 5.25 12.35 31.81
CA GLY A 306 6.62 11.91 32.16
C GLY A 306 7.75 12.49 31.31
N LEU A 307 7.47 13.23 30.23
CA LEU A 307 8.51 14.02 29.56
C LEU A 307 9.03 15.13 30.47
N ASP A 308 10.35 15.25 30.59
CA ASP A 308 11.01 16.33 31.33
C ASP A 308 10.76 17.71 30.69
N CYS A 309 10.96 18.76 31.48
CA CYS A 309 10.69 20.14 31.06
C CYS A 309 11.54 20.58 29.85
N GLU A 310 12.80 20.13 29.77
CA GLU A 310 13.71 20.52 28.70
C GLU A 310 13.30 19.90 27.37
N THR A 311 12.99 18.61 27.36
CA THR A 311 12.47 17.89 26.18
C THR A 311 11.17 18.54 25.67
N ARG A 312 10.24 18.87 26.57
CA ARG A 312 9.00 19.57 26.20
C ARG A 312 9.29 20.92 25.56
N TYR A 313 10.19 21.71 26.15
CA TYR A 313 10.58 23.02 25.61
C TYR A 313 11.18 22.89 24.20
N ARG A 314 12.13 21.95 24.00
CA ARG A 314 12.73 21.69 22.68
C ARG A 314 11.67 21.30 21.63
N ALA A 315 10.71 20.45 22.01
CA ALA A 315 9.63 20.02 21.13
C ALA A 315 8.67 21.16 20.74
N VAL A 316 8.28 22.02 21.69
CA VAL A 316 7.42 23.20 21.44
C VAL A 316 8.14 24.25 20.60
N SER A 317 9.44 24.48 20.86
CA SER A 317 10.27 25.37 20.04
C SER A 317 10.35 24.87 18.59
N ARG A 318 10.55 23.55 18.39
CA ARG A 318 10.55 22.94 17.06
C ARG A 318 9.18 23.04 16.37
N LEU A 319 8.08 22.85 17.11
CA LEU A 319 6.73 23.03 16.60
C LEU A 319 6.52 24.44 16.04
N SER A 320 6.87 25.47 16.81
CA SER A 320 6.77 26.88 16.41
C SER A 320 7.62 27.20 15.17
N SER A 321 8.77 26.54 15.02
CA SER A 321 9.60 26.63 13.81
C SER A 321 8.91 25.98 12.60
N LEU A 322 8.33 24.79 12.76
CA LEU A 322 7.63 24.08 11.68
C LEU A 322 6.37 24.81 11.21
N GLU A 323 5.62 25.44 12.11
CA GLU A 323 4.46 26.26 11.77
C GLU A 323 4.84 27.46 10.90
N ARG A 324 6.02 28.06 11.12
CA ARG A 324 6.57 29.09 10.24
C ARG A 324 7.04 28.51 8.91
N GLU A 325 7.81 27.42 8.95
CA GLU A 325 8.29 26.74 7.73
C GLU A 325 7.15 26.30 6.80
N VAL A 326 6.04 25.76 7.35
CA VAL A 326 4.93 25.27 6.53
C VAL A 326 4.25 26.43 5.79
N ARG A 327 4.17 27.63 6.40
CA ARG A 327 3.60 28.83 5.79
C ARG A 327 4.46 29.42 4.67
N THR A 328 5.78 29.20 4.69
CA THR A 328 6.66 29.68 3.61
C THR A 328 6.59 28.80 2.35
N LEU A 329 5.98 27.61 2.44
CA LEU A 329 5.76 26.76 1.28
C LEU A 329 4.77 27.42 0.31
N ARG A 330 5.27 27.82 -0.86
CA ARG A 330 4.51 28.52 -1.90
C ARG A 330 3.50 27.59 -2.59
N ILE A 331 2.34 27.41 -1.96
CA ILE A 331 1.21 26.67 -2.56
C ILE A 331 0.58 27.45 -3.73
N GLU A 332 0.77 28.77 -3.80
CA GLU A 332 0.22 29.60 -4.88
C GLU A 332 0.76 29.22 -6.27
N GLU A 333 1.98 28.69 -6.34
CA GLU A 333 2.57 28.20 -7.59
C GLU A 333 1.78 27.02 -8.17
N TRP A 334 0.97 26.33 -7.35
CA TRP A 334 0.11 25.23 -7.79
C TRP A 334 -1.04 25.72 -8.68
N LYS A 335 -1.35 27.03 -8.68
CA LYS A 335 -2.30 27.63 -9.65
C LYS A 335 -1.80 27.50 -11.08
N LYS A 336 -0.47 27.51 -11.29
CA LYS A 336 0.18 27.45 -12.61
C LYS A 336 0.37 26.00 -13.08
N SER A 337 0.49 25.05 -12.16
CA SER A 337 0.62 23.63 -12.48
C SER A 337 -0.71 23.08 -13.01
N LYS A 338 -0.74 22.66 -14.27
CA LYS A 338 -1.88 21.95 -14.86
C LYS A 338 -1.66 20.43 -14.74
N PRO A 339 -2.47 19.71 -13.94
CA PRO A 339 -2.53 18.25 -13.99
C PRO A 339 -3.06 17.73 -15.32
#